data_AF-A0A520DJU3-F1
#
_entry.id   AF-A0A520DJU3-F1
#
_cell.length_a   1.000
_cell.length_b   1.000
_cell.length_c   1.000
_cell.angle_alpha   90.00
_cell.angle_beta   90.00
_cell.angle_gamma   90.00
#
_symmetry.space_group_name_H-M   'P 1'
#
loop_
_entity.id
_entity.type
_entity.pdbx_description
1 polymer ?
#
loop_
_entity_poly.entity_id
_entity_poly.type
_entity_poly.pdbx_seq_one_letter_code
_entity_poly.pdbx_strand_id
1 'polypeptide(L)'
;MKRQNFKEILLFLICFNCFGFASAQELLKGSLTLKSDLNLASQKPWKLVVKRIDLGGYSGNSDTILVKGIALKYKTELTEPCYLSVDFYWKDRKFTTYSFWAMPATYEIGFANNLIPMIKDSVISQVTIGIEHLIAQHIKYAKEAERVVGDVNYENQKIADVETKIWKIRDSFENLIDSNIYLSAVNKNPNSVIGLYALLKFAERPYGKARTINEPKKIDSLLNTLDPTIKALPSARKLFSTINLEAELKVGNAMKDIALPNAVGKIYKISDFRGKYLLVDFWASW
;
A
#
# COMPACT_ATOMS: atom_id res chain seq x y z
N MET A 1 14.63 19.51 -0.01
CA MET A 1 14.14 20.89 -0.27
C MET A 1 12.63 20.88 -0.08
N LYS A 2 11.96 21.53 0.88
CA LYS A 2 12.30 22.24 2.12
C LYS A 2 11.23 21.84 3.16
N ARG A 3 11.67 21.63 4.40
CA ARG A 3 10.84 21.39 5.59
C ARG A 3 9.96 22.63 5.84
N GLN A 4 8.68 22.59 5.52
CA GLN A 4 7.75 23.64 5.99
C GLN A 4 6.42 23.11 6.55
N ASN A 5 5.95 21.93 6.14
CA ASN A 5 4.72 21.35 6.73
C ASN A 5 4.94 20.40 7.92
N PHE A 6 6.20 20.13 8.31
CA PHE A 6 6.47 19.17 9.39
C PHE A 6 6.17 19.74 10.79
N LYS A 7 6.24 21.06 10.98
CA LYS A 7 6.05 21.69 12.30
C LYS A 7 4.58 21.76 12.72
N GLU A 8 3.67 21.99 11.78
CA GLU A 8 2.22 22.02 12.06
C GLU A 8 1.66 20.61 12.32
N ILE A 9 2.17 19.61 11.60
CA ILE A 9 1.85 18.19 11.84
C ILE A 9 2.41 17.72 13.20
N LEU A 10 3.61 18.18 13.58
CA LEU A 10 4.21 17.81 14.86
C LEU A 10 3.51 18.45 16.08
N LEU A 11 2.99 19.67 15.93
CA LEU A 11 2.27 20.35 17.01
C LEU A 11 0.91 19.68 17.28
N PHE A 12 0.25 19.13 16.26
CA PHE A 12 -1.00 18.37 16.42
C PHE A 12 -0.82 16.97 17.02
N LEU A 13 0.36 16.35 16.85
CA LEU A 13 0.65 15.02 17.37
C LEU A 13 0.81 14.97 18.90
N ILE A 14 1.12 16.10 19.56
CA ILE A 14 1.31 16.14 21.02
C ILE A 14 -0.04 16.12 21.78
N CYS A 15 -1.14 16.50 21.14
CA CYS A 15 -2.48 16.45 21.74
C CYS A 15 -3.16 15.07 21.63
N PHE A 16 -2.52 14.07 21.01
CA PHE A 16 -3.16 12.80 20.63
C PHE A 16 -3.30 11.77 21.76
N ASN A 17 -2.74 12.03 22.96
CA ASN A 17 -2.72 11.03 24.05
C ASN A 17 -3.88 11.13 25.05
N CYS A 18 -4.78 12.12 24.98
CA CYS A 18 -5.74 12.37 26.07
C CYS A 18 -7.21 12.51 25.68
N PHE A 19 -7.64 12.14 24.48
CA PHE A 19 -9.06 12.16 24.17
C PHE A 19 -9.56 10.88 23.51
N GLY A 20 -10.28 10.08 24.30
CA GLY A 20 -11.32 9.21 23.77
C GLY A 20 -12.43 10.09 23.20
N PHE A 21 -12.37 10.37 21.90
CA PHE A 21 -13.47 11.00 21.18
C PHE A 21 -14.28 9.92 20.47
N ALA A 22 -15.60 9.97 20.66
CA ALA A 22 -16.56 9.25 19.86
C ALA A 22 -16.36 9.65 18.38
N SER A 23 -15.69 8.78 17.62
CA SER A 23 -15.48 8.98 16.19
C SER A 23 -16.81 8.77 15.48
N ALA A 24 -17.34 9.83 14.87
CA ALA A 24 -18.30 9.65 13.78
C ALA A 24 -17.65 8.70 12.77
N GLN A 25 -18.31 7.56 12.50
CA GLN A 25 -17.72 6.50 11.70
C GLN A 25 -17.45 7.01 10.29
N GLU A 26 -16.18 7.25 9.96
CA GLU A 26 -15.77 7.76 8.64
C GLU A 26 -16.25 6.79 7.56
N LEU A 27 -16.86 7.35 6.50
CA LEU A 27 -17.42 6.54 5.43
C LEU A 27 -16.29 5.87 4.64
N LEU A 28 -16.20 4.54 4.71
CA LEU A 28 -15.13 3.78 4.05
C LEU A 28 -15.40 3.52 2.56
N LYS A 29 -16.66 3.65 2.13
CA LYS A 29 -17.11 3.38 0.74
C LYS A 29 -18.01 4.51 0.25
N GLY A 30 -17.84 4.93 -0.99
CA GLY A 30 -18.67 5.96 -1.60
C GLY A 30 -17.88 6.81 -2.57
N SER A 31 -18.43 7.95 -2.93
CA SER A 31 -17.87 8.74 -4.01
C SER A 31 -16.64 9.55 -3.59
N LEU A 32 -15.60 9.46 -4.41
CA LEU A 32 -14.50 10.42 -4.44
C LEU A 32 -14.68 11.37 -5.63
N THR A 33 -14.57 12.67 -5.36
CA THR A 33 -14.58 13.72 -6.38
C THR A 33 -13.31 14.55 -6.30
N LEU A 34 -12.60 14.71 -7.41
CA LEU A 34 -11.55 15.72 -7.56
C LEU A 34 -12.11 16.91 -8.33
N LYS A 35 -11.92 18.11 -7.81
CA LYS A 35 -12.26 19.35 -8.52
C LYS A 35 -11.11 20.34 -8.50
N SER A 36 -10.98 21.16 -9.53
CA SER A 36 -10.03 22.27 -9.56
C SER A 36 -10.57 23.40 -10.43
N ASP A 37 -10.46 24.63 -9.93
CA ASP A 37 -10.61 25.84 -10.75
C ASP A 37 -9.25 26.21 -11.35
N LEU A 38 -9.13 26.06 -12.67
CA LEU A 38 -7.90 26.26 -13.41
C LEU A 38 -7.71 27.73 -13.85
N ASN A 39 -8.65 28.64 -13.55
CA ASN A 39 -8.44 30.07 -13.78
C ASN A 39 -7.36 30.65 -12.87
N LEU A 40 -7.13 30.01 -11.72
CA LEU A 40 -6.14 30.44 -10.72
C LEU A 40 -4.74 29.91 -11.00
N ALA A 41 -4.56 29.03 -11.99
CA ALA A 41 -3.28 28.45 -12.34
C ALA A 41 -2.58 29.25 -13.45
N SER A 42 -1.26 29.46 -13.34
CA SER A 42 -0.45 30.14 -14.37
C SER A 42 -0.40 29.38 -15.71
N GLN A 43 -0.66 28.06 -15.66
CA GLN A 43 -0.80 27.20 -16.82
C GLN A 43 -1.93 26.20 -16.56
N LYS A 44 -2.62 25.77 -17.62
CA LYS A 44 -3.66 24.73 -17.55
C LYS A 44 -3.07 23.37 -17.91
N PRO A 45 -3.33 22.31 -17.13
CA PRO A 45 -2.98 20.97 -17.55
C PRO A 45 -3.84 20.59 -18.75
N TRP A 46 -3.30 19.87 -19.73
CA TRP A 46 -4.07 19.37 -20.88
C TRP A 46 -4.55 17.93 -20.69
N LYS A 47 -3.93 17.20 -19.75
CA LYS A 47 -4.28 15.82 -19.41
C LYS A 47 -4.05 15.55 -17.92
N LEU A 48 -4.94 14.77 -17.34
CA LEU A 48 -4.84 14.17 -16.03
C LEU A 48 -4.69 12.66 -16.18
N VAL A 49 -3.82 12.03 -15.39
CA VAL A 49 -3.84 10.59 -15.17
C VAL A 49 -4.05 10.35 -13.67
N VAL A 50 -5.18 9.75 -13.31
CA VAL A 50 -5.55 9.42 -11.93
C VAL A 50 -5.28 7.95 -11.71
N LYS A 51 -4.28 7.62 -10.89
CA LYS A 51 -3.94 6.25 -10.52
C LYS A 51 -4.45 5.98 -9.11
N ARG A 52 -5.11 4.85 -8.90
CA ARG A 52 -5.50 4.38 -7.57
C ARG A 52 -4.84 3.05 -7.31
N ILE A 53 -4.32 2.89 -6.11
CA ILE A 53 -3.82 1.64 -5.58
C ILE A 53 -4.68 1.31 -4.36
N ASP A 54 -5.17 0.08 -4.27
CA ASP A 54 -5.99 -0.36 -3.15
C ASP A 54 -5.24 -0.29 -1.80
N LEU A 55 -5.96 -0.52 -0.70
CA LEU A 55 -5.39 -0.37 0.66
C LEU A 55 -4.18 -1.28 0.89
N GLY A 56 -4.20 -2.50 0.35
CA GLY A 56 -3.10 -3.45 0.46
C GLY A 56 -1.92 -3.16 -0.46
N GLY A 57 -2.16 -2.55 -1.62
CA GLY A 57 -1.21 -2.50 -2.71
C GLY A 57 -1.30 -3.70 -3.66
N TYR A 58 -2.39 -4.46 -3.64
CA TYR A 58 -2.56 -5.68 -4.43
C TYR A 58 -2.94 -5.40 -5.88
N SER A 59 -3.70 -4.34 -6.11
CA SER A 59 -4.18 -3.95 -7.42
C SER A 59 -4.18 -2.43 -7.58
N GLY A 60 -4.07 -2.00 -8.82
CA GLY A 60 -4.21 -0.60 -9.18
C GLY A 60 -4.93 -0.43 -10.50
N ASN A 61 -5.59 0.72 -10.65
CA ASN A 61 -6.21 1.14 -11.88
C ASN A 61 -5.82 2.57 -12.22
N SER A 62 -6.03 2.97 -13.47
CA SER A 62 -5.80 4.35 -13.89
C SER A 62 -6.86 4.85 -14.84
N ASP A 63 -7.23 6.11 -14.67
CA ASP A 63 -8.12 6.84 -15.58
C ASP A 63 -7.33 7.96 -16.23
N THR A 64 -7.57 8.19 -17.53
CA THR A 64 -7.01 9.33 -18.26
C THR A 64 -8.12 10.31 -18.63
N ILE A 65 -7.91 11.58 -18.29
CA ILE A 65 -8.89 12.65 -18.51
C ILE A 65 -8.23 13.74 -19.34
N LEU A 66 -8.84 14.08 -20.48
CA LEU A 66 -8.42 15.23 -21.28
C LEU A 66 -9.10 16.49 -20.74
N VAL A 67 -8.31 17.52 -20.46
CA VAL A 67 -8.79 18.78 -19.88
C VAL A 67 -9.08 19.75 -21.01
N LYS A 68 -10.36 20.06 -21.23
CA LYS A 68 -10.83 20.89 -22.36
C LYS A 68 -11.33 22.28 -21.94
N GLY A 69 -11.30 22.62 -20.65
CA GLY A 69 -11.90 23.83 -20.14
C GLY A 69 -11.19 24.40 -18.92
N ILE A 70 -11.90 25.30 -18.22
CA ILE A 70 -11.40 26.01 -17.03
C ILE A 70 -11.68 25.29 -15.72
N ALA A 71 -12.55 24.27 -15.74
CA ALA A 71 -12.87 23.46 -14.59
C ALA A 71 -12.41 22.02 -14.82
N LEU A 72 -11.67 21.48 -13.86
CA LEU A 72 -11.39 20.06 -13.77
C LEU A 72 -12.43 19.44 -12.83
N LYS A 73 -13.09 18.38 -13.29
CA LYS A 73 -13.94 17.53 -12.43
C LYS A 73 -13.72 16.07 -12.79
N TYR A 74 -13.40 15.27 -11.79
CA TYR A 74 -13.31 13.82 -11.88
C TYR A 74 -14.10 13.22 -10.73
N LYS A 75 -14.89 12.18 -11.00
CA LYS A 75 -15.69 11.49 -9.98
C LYS A 75 -15.54 9.99 -10.18
N THR A 76 -15.39 9.26 -9.07
CA THR A 76 -15.37 7.80 -9.07
C THR A 76 -15.95 7.28 -7.76
N GLU A 77 -16.26 5.99 -7.71
CA GLU A 77 -16.70 5.30 -6.50
C GLU A 77 -15.53 4.53 -5.88
N LEU A 78 -15.40 4.62 -4.57
CA LEU A 78 -14.42 3.89 -3.77
C LEU A 78 -15.14 2.78 -2.98
N THR A 79 -14.58 1.58 -3.02
CA THR A 79 -15.04 0.43 -2.22
C THR A 79 -14.25 0.24 -0.93
N GLU A 80 -13.17 0.99 -0.77
CA GLU A 80 -12.33 1.12 0.42
C GLU A 80 -11.42 2.35 0.24
N PRO A 81 -10.75 2.83 1.30
CA PRO A 81 -9.70 3.85 1.18
C PRO A 81 -8.57 3.38 0.27
N CYS A 82 -8.00 4.30 -0.50
CA CYS A 82 -6.98 3.96 -1.51
C CYS A 82 -5.85 4.99 -1.53
N TYR A 83 -4.67 4.59 -1.99
CA TYR A 83 -3.60 5.53 -2.29
C TYR A 83 -3.83 6.11 -3.69
N LEU A 84 -4.12 7.40 -3.76
CA LEU A 84 -4.38 8.12 -4.99
C LEU A 84 -3.10 8.82 -5.45
N SER A 85 -2.78 8.75 -6.73
CA SER A 85 -1.73 9.52 -7.38
C SER A 85 -2.28 10.20 -8.63
N VAL A 86 -2.14 11.51 -8.70
CA VAL A 86 -2.73 12.32 -9.76
C VAL A 86 -1.63 13.05 -10.52
N ASP A 87 -1.38 12.63 -11.75
CA ASP A 87 -0.41 13.24 -12.66
C ASP A 87 -1.10 14.29 -13.54
N PHE A 88 -0.64 15.54 -13.45
CA PHE A 88 -1.05 16.67 -14.27
C PHE A 88 -0.01 16.90 -15.36
N TYR A 89 -0.41 16.78 -16.62
CA TYR A 89 0.47 17.00 -17.76
C TYR A 89 0.33 18.43 -18.29
N TRP A 90 1.46 19.09 -18.48
CA TRP A 90 1.56 20.49 -18.85
C TRP A 90 2.10 20.61 -20.28
N LYS A 91 1.98 21.79 -20.90
CA LYS A 91 2.47 21.99 -22.28
C LYS A 91 4.00 22.01 -22.33
N ASP A 92 4.62 22.65 -21.34
CA ASP A 92 6.06 22.96 -21.33
C ASP A 92 6.83 22.12 -20.29
N ARG A 93 6.17 21.13 -19.67
CA ARG A 93 6.73 20.21 -18.67
C ARG A 93 6.07 18.85 -18.79
N LYS A 94 6.83 17.77 -18.59
CA LYS A 94 6.31 16.38 -18.62
C LYS A 94 5.04 16.22 -17.78
N PHE A 95 5.15 16.36 -16.44
CA PHE A 95 4.01 16.39 -15.53
C PHE A 95 4.41 16.88 -14.13
N THR A 96 3.42 17.17 -13.29
CA THR A 96 3.52 17.25 -11.81
C THR A 96 2.57 16.25 -11.17
N THR A 97 2.88 15.79 -9.97
CA THR A 97 2.10 14.75 -9.29
C THR A 97 1.74 15.17 -7.88
N TYR A 98 0.53 14.83 -7.44
CA TYR A 98 0.18 14.80 -6.03
C TYR A 98 -0.27 13.38 -5.66
N SER A 99 0.25 12.85 -4.56
CA SER A 99 -0.15 11.53 -4.08
C SER A 99 -0.51 11.57 -2.61
N PHE A 100 -1.59 10.90 -2.22
CA PHE A 100 -2.14 10.93 -0.88
C PHE A 100 -3.10 9.75 -0.65
N TRP A 101 -3.29 9.39 0.62
CA TRP A 101 -4.38 8.49 1.00
C TRP A 101 -5.72 9.20 0.87
N ALA A 102 -6.64 8.59 0.11
CA ALA A 102 -7.93 9.16 -0.20
C ALA A 102 -9.08 8.33 0.38
N MET A 103 -10.11 9.04 0.82
CA MET A 103 -11.38 8.56 1.35
C MET A 103 -12.51 9.04 0.42
N PRO A 104 -13.72 8.49 0.54
CA PRO A 104 -14.93 9.08 -0.04
C PRO A 104 -15.11 10.53 0.41
N ALA A 105 -14.75 11.49 -0.44
CA ALA A 105 -14.84 12.92 -0.18
C ALA A 105 -14.71 13.73 -1.48
N THR A 106 -14.98 15.03 -1.39
CA THR A 106 -14.60 15.99 -2.44
C THR A 106 -13.27 16.63 -2.07
N TYR A 107 -12.30 16.53 -2.97
CA TYR A 107 -10.98 17.13 -2.85
C TYR A 107 -10.85 18.30 -3.83
N GLU A 108 -10.59 19.49 -3.29
CA GLU A 108 -10.26 20.65 -4.11
C GLU A 108 -8.76 20.74 -4.33
N ILE A 109 -8.34 20.68 -5.59
CA ILE A 109 -6.95 20.75 -5.99
C ILE A 109 -6.60 22.18 -6.40
N GLY A 110 -5.61 22.74 -5.73
CA GLY A 110 -4.92 23.96 -6.11
C GLY A 110 -3.53 23.67 -6.64
N PHE A 111 -2.84 24.72 -7.08
CA PHE A 111 -1.47 24.65 -7.55
C PHE A 111 -0.64 25.72 -6.86
N ALA A 112 0.47 25.30 -6.26
CA ALA A 112 1.52 26.21 -5.79
C ALA A 112 2.25 26.86 -6.98
N ASN A 113 3.17 27.75 -6.65
CA ASN A 113 4.20 28.20 -7.57
C ASN A 113 4.86 26.99 -8.27
N ASN A 114 5.16 27.13 -9.56
CA ASN A 114 5.71 26.08 -10.42
C ASN A 114 4.79 24.86 -10.65
N LEU A 115 3.47 25.07 -10.59
CA LEU A 115 2.44 24.07 -10.95
C LEU A 115 2.43 22.83 -10.06
N ILE A 116 2.93 22.96 -8.83
CA ILE A 116 2.96 21.85 -7.86
C ILE A 116 1.54 21.69 -7.30
N PRO A 117 0.85 20.56 -7.57
CA PRO A 117 -0.50 20.34 -7.07
C PRO A 117 -0.52 20.22 -5.54
N MET A 118 -1.60 20.71 -4.94
CA MET A 118 -1.89 20.62 -3.51
C MET A 118 -3.40 20.51 -3.27
N ILE A 119 -3.80 19.95 -2.14
CA ILE A 119 -5.21 19.97 -1.72
C ILE A 119 -5.44 21.26 -0.93
N LYS A 120 -6.42 22.08 -1.35
CA LYS A 120 -6.74 23.37 -0.71
C LYS A 120 -7.52 23.16 0.59
N ASP A 121 -8.62 22.41 0.47
CA ASP A 121 -9.48 22.05 1.59
C ASP A 121 -9.38 20.54 1.79
N SER A 122 -8.59 20.14 2.79
CA SER A 122 -8.46 18.73 3.12
C SER A 122 -9.56 18.37 4.13
N VAL A 123 -10.44 17.44 3.75
CA VAL A 123 -11.16 16.66 4.76
C VAL A 123 -10.09 15.91 5.55
N ILE A 124 -9.86 16.33 6.78
CA ILE A 124 -8.89 15.68 7.66
C ILE A 124 -9.52 14.36 8.11
N SER A 125 -9.11 13.26 7.46
CA SER A 125 -9.51 11.92 7.87
C SER A 125 -8.51 11.36 8.88
N GLN A 126 -9.00 10.95 10.04
CA GLN A 126 -8.18 10.30 11.07
C GLN A 126 -7.62 8.96 10.58
N VAL A 127 -8.35 8.26 9.71
CA VAL A 127 -7.84 7.06 9.03
C VAL A 127 -6.60 7.37 8.21
N THR A 128 -6.66 8.39 7.34
CA THR A 128 -5.52 8.75 6.49
C THR A 128 -4.31 9.23 7.30
N ILE A 129 -4.53 10.03 8.35
CA ILE A 129 -3.46 10.44 9.29
C ILE A 129 -2.84 9.22 9.96
N GLY A 130 -3.65 8.27 10.44
CA GLY A 130 -3.16 7.07 11.10
C GLY A 130 -2.29 6.21 10.17
N ILE A 131 -2.71 6.03 8.92
CA ILE A 131 -1.92 5.29 7.93
C ILE A 131 -0.60 6.00 7.64
N GLU A 132 -0.62 7.31 7.38
CA GLU A 132 0.58 8.12 7.15
C GLU A 132 1.53 8.11 8.35
N HIS A 133 0.99 8.07 9.58
CA HIS A 133 1.78 7.93 10.79
C HIS A 133 2.54 6.60 10.84
N LEU A 134 1.88 5.47 10.53
CA LEU A 134 2.54 4.16 10.46
C LEU A 134 3.63 4.13 9.38
N ILE A 135 3.37 4.74 8.22
CA ILE A 135 4.35 4.86 7.13
C ILE A 135 5.56 5.69 7.58
N ALA A 136 5.33 6.84 8.22
CA ALA A 136 6.40 7.71 8.71
C ALA A 136 7.26 7.01 9.78
N GLN A 137 6.63 6.25 10.70
CA GLN A 137 7.35 5.44 11.67
C GLN A 137 8.19 4.37 10.99
N HIS A 138 7.62 3.62 10.04
CA HIS A 138 8.36 2.61 9.28
C HIS A 138 9.60 3.21 8.60
N ILE A 139 9.43 4.32 7.89
CA ILE A 139 10.53 5.04 7.22
C ILE A 139 11.60 5.47 8.22
N LYS A 140 11.23 5.89 9.43
CA LYS A 140 12.18 6.27 10.47
C LYS A 140 13.05 5.08 10.89
N TYR A 141 12.45 3.91 11.16
CA TYR A 141 13.21 2.71 11.51
C TYR A 141 14.08 2.22 10.36
N ALA A 142 13.57 2.22 9.13
CA ALA A 142 14.34 1.82 7.95
C ALA A 142 15.57 2.73 7.72
N LYS A 143 15.41 4.05 7.88
CA LYS A 143 16.53 4.99 7.80
C LYS A 143 17.57 4.77 8.89
N GLU A 144 17.12 4.47 10.11
CA GLU A 144 18.04 4.16 11.21
C GLU A 144 18.79 2.85 10.97
N ALA A 145 18.12 1.83 10.42
CA ALA A 145 18.75 0.58 10.03
C ALA A 145 19.89 0.83 9.02
N GLU A 146 19.62 1.59 7.95
CA GLU A 146 20.64 1.92 6.95
C GLU A 146 21.76 2.80 7.50
N ARG A 147 21.46 3.70 8.45
CA ARG A 147 22.49 4.47 9.17
C ARG A 147 23.43 3.53 9.94
N VAL A 148 22.88 2.60 10.72
CA VAL A 148 23.67 1.64 11.51
C VAL A 148 24.45 0.68 10.62
N VAL A 149 23.88 0.25 9.49
CA VAL A 149 24.59 -0.56 8.48
C VAL A 149 25.75 0.23 7.87
N GLY A 150 25.56 1.52 7.59
CA GLY A 150 26.61 2.40 7.05
C GLY A 150 27.81 2.58 7.99
N ASP A 151 27.63 2.37 9.30
CA ASP A 151 28.70 2.42 10.30
C ASP A 151 29.52 1.11 10.37
N VAL A 152 29.13 0.06 9.64
CA VAL A 152 29.83 -1.24 9.66
C VAL A 152 31.04 -1.23 8.72
N ASN A 153 32.25 -1.36 9.29
CA ASN A 153 33.51 -1.43 8.53
C ASN A 153 33.82 -2.85 8.02
N TYR A 154 34.39 -2.96 6.83
CA TYR A 154 34.91 -4.19 6.21
C TYR A 154 36.40 -4.43 6.46
N GLU A 155 37.16 -3.40 6.82
CA GLU A 155 38.62 -3.50 6.97
C GLU A 155 39.02 -4.57 7.98
N ASN A 156 40.04 -5.36 7.62
CA ASN A 156 40.64 -6.42 8.42
C ASN A 156 39.65 -7.49 8.92
N GLN A 157 38.50 -7.64 8.26
CA GLN A 157 37.49 -8.64 8.59
C GLN A 157 37.19 -9.53 7.38
N LYS A 158 36.71 -10.75 7.62
CA LYS A 158 36.19 -11.60 6.54
C LYS A 158 34.86 -11.05 6.07
N ILE A 159 34.70 -10.92 4.76
CA ILE A 159 33.47 -10.41 4.12
C ILE A 159 32.22 -11.16 4.63
N ALA A 160 32.28 -12.49 4.71
CA ALA A 160 31.15 -13.30 5.17
C ALA A 160 30.69 -12.97 6.60
N ASP A 161 31.62 -12.61 7.50
CA ASP A 161 31.30 -12.26 8.89
C ASP A 161 30.63 -10.87 8.96
N VAL A 162 31.14 -9.93 8.15
CA VAL A 162 30.58 -8.57 8.03
C VAL A 162 29.17 -8.60 7.44
N GLU A 163 28.96 -9.35 6.37
CA GLU A 163 27.64 -9.52 5.74
C GLU A 163 26.64 -10.19 6.69
N THR A 164 27.10 -11.18 7.47
CA THR A 164 26.27 -11.80 8.51
C THR A 164 25.85 -10.78 9.58
N LYS A 165 26.75 -9.87 9.98
CA LYS A 165 26.45 -8.80 10.93
C LYS A 165 25.44 -7.80 10.35
N ILE A 166 25.63 -7.37 9.11
CA ILE A 166 24.71 -6.47 8.40
C ILE A 166 23.32 -7.10 8.30
N TRP A 167 23.25 -8.39 7.93
CA TRP A 167 21.99 -9.13 7.87
C TRP A 167 21.29 -9.14 9.24
N LYS A 168 22.01 -9.44 10.34
CA LYS A 168 21.44 -9.41 11.70
C LYS A 168 20.93 -8.03 12.11
N ILE A 169 21.62 -6.96 11.72
CA ILE A 169 21.17 -5.59 11.98
C ILE A 169 19.84 -5.35 11.26
N ARG A 170 19.77 -5.62 9.96
CA ARG A 170 18.55 -5.44 9.17
C ARG A 170 17.41 -6.27 9.73
N ASP A 171 17.63 -7.56 10.01
CA ASP A 171 16.62 -8.45 10.59
C ASP A 171 16.09 -7.93 11.94
N SER A 172 16.98 -7.41 12.80
CA SER A 172 16.57 -6.83 14.09
C SER A 172 15.66 -5.60 13.91
N PHE A 173 15.97 -4.71 12.96
CA PHE A 173 15.12 -3.56 12.65
C PHE A 173 13.78 -3.96 12.02
N GLU A 174 13.78 -4.97 11.16
CA GLU A 174 12.55 -5.51 10.58
C GLU A 174 11.62 -6.07 11.68
N ASN A 175 12.18 -6.79 12.66
CA ASN A 175 11.44 -7.29 13.82
C ASN A 175 10.89 -6.16 14.72
N LEU A 176 11.63 -5.04 14.86
CA LEU A 176 11.14 -3.87 15.59
C LEU A 176 10.00 -3.17 14.85
N ILE A 177 10.08 -3.05 13.52
CA ILE A 177 8.99 -2.52 12.69
C ILE A 177 7.75 -3.40 12.85
N ASP A 178 7.91 -4.71 12.74
CA ASP A 178 6.82 -5.66 12.79
C ASP A 178 6.11 -5.64 14.16
N SER A 179 6.88 -5.61 15.25
CA SER A 179 6.33 -5.63 16.62
C SER A 179 5.79 -4.27 17.06
N ASN A 180 6.58 -3.19 16.94
CA ASN A 180 6.25 -1.89 17.52
C ASN A 180 5.30 -1.05 16.67
N ILE A 181 5.28 -1.29 15.35
CA ILE A 181 4.44 -0.53 14.42
C ILE A 181 3.25 -1.39 14.02
N TYR A 182 3.47 -2.44 13.23
CA TYR A 182 2.36 -3.10 12.56
C TYR A 182 1.53 -3.97 13.51
N LEU A 183 2.13 -4.92 14.23
CA LEU A 183 1.38 -5.77 15.16
C LEU A 183 0.73 -4.96 16.29
N SER A 184 1.44 -3.97 16.82
CA SER A 184 0.90 -2.98 17.78
C SER A 184 -0.33 -2.25 17.22
N ALA A 185 -0.29 -1.77 15.98
CA ALA A 185 -1.40 -1.07 15.36
C ALA A 185 -2.59 -1.98 15.07
N VAL A 186 -2.37 -3.23 14.65
CA VAL A 186 -3.44 -4.24 14.49
C VAL A 186 -4.20 -4.40 15.81
N ASN A 187 -3.47 -4.64 16.90
CA ASN A 187 -4.08 -4.91 18.21
C ASN A 187 -4.80 -3.68 18.80
N LYS A 188 -4.29 -2.47 18.56
CA LYS A 188 -4.87 -1.23 19.07
C LYS A 188 -6.06 -0.71 18.25
N ASN A 189 -6.18 -1.13 16.99
CA ASN A 189 -7.15 -0.58 16.04
C ASN A 189 -8.01 -1.67 15.36
N PRO A 190 -8.60 -2.64 16.09
CA PRO A 190 -9.34 -3.75 15.48
C PRO A 190 -10.58 -3.27 14.69
N ASN A 191 -11.15 -2.14 15.08
CA ASN A 191 -12.38 -1.59 14.47
C ASN A 191 -12.09 -0.48 13.44
N SER A 192 -10.84 -0.36 12.98
CA SER A 192 -10.42 0.69 12.06
C SER A 192 -9.60 0.15 10.89
N VAL A 193 -9.71 0.84 9.75
CA VAL A 193 -8.90 0.56 8.55
C VAL A 193 -7.40 0.69 8.83
N ILE A 194 -7.00 1.47 9.83
CA ILE A 194 -5.60 1.55 10.27
C ILE A 194 -5.09 0.18 10.72
N GLY A 195 -5.88 -0.58 11.47
CA GLY A 195 -5.54 -1.94 11.91
C GLY A 195 -5.46 -2.90 10.73
N LEU A 196 -6.39 -2.80 9.77
CA LEU A 196 -6.32 -3.59 8.53
C LEU A 196 -5.06 -3.27 7.72
N TYR A 197 -4.77 -1.99 7.46
CA TYR A 197 -3.55 -1.58 6.76
C TYR A 197 -2.29 -2.15 7.42
N ALA A 198 -2.22 -2.07 8.75
CA ALA A 198 -1.12 -2.63 9.52
C ALA A 198 -1.02 -4.16 9.36
N LEU A 199 -2.14 -4.88 9.38
CA LEU A 199 -2.17 -6.33 9.16
C LEU A 199 -1.67 -6.69 7.76
N LEU A 200 -2.10 -5.97 6.73
CA LEU A 200 -1.68 -6.20 5.34
C LEU A 200 -0.15 -6.08 5.22
N LYS A 201 0.44 -5.03 5.80
CA LYS A 201 1.91 -4.86 5.82
C LYS A 201 2.62 -5.90 6.67
N PHE A 202 2.08 -6.27 7.83
CA PHE A 202 2.63 -7.34 8.66
C PHE A 202 2.64 -8.70 7.94
N ALA A 203 1.59 -8.99 7.16
CA ALA A 203 1.42 -10.26 6.46
C ALA A 203 2.38 -10.43 5.27
N GLU A 204 2.68 -9.35 4.55
CA GLU A 204 3.63 -9.34 3.42
C GLU A 204 5.10 -9.45 3.86
N ARG A 205 5.36 -9.20 5.14
CA ARG A 205 6.71 -9.14 5.71
C ARG A 205 7.07 -10.43 6.44
N PRO A 206 8.37 -10.75 6.54
CA PRO A 206 9.48 -10.12 5.82
C PRO A 206 9.44 -10.42 4.31
N TYR A 207 9.98 -9.52 3.48
CA TYR A 207 10.00 -9.70 2.02
C TYR A 207 10.73 -10.99 1.63
N GLY A 208 10.19 -11.73 0.66
CA GLY A 208 10.72 -13.03 0.22
C GLY A 208 10.36 -14.21 1.14
N LYS A 209 9.84 -13.95 2.34
CA LYS A 209 9.32 -14.97 3.28
C LYS A 209 8.04 -14.48 3.95
N ALA A 210 7.08 -14.00 3.14
CA ALA A 210 5.82 -13.46 3.64
C ALA A 210 5.11 -14.41 4.62
N ARG A 211 4.51 -13.85 5.66
CA ARG A 211 3.77 -14.60 6.70
C ARG A 211 2.48 -15.22 6.19
N THR A 212 1.97 -14.75 5.05
CA THR A 212 0.88 -15.42 4.34
C THR A 212 1.24 -16.87 3.98
N ILE A 213 2.52 -17.18 3.78
CA ILE A 213 3.03 -18.52 3.45
C ILE A 213 3.54 -19.24 4.71
N ASN A 214 4.36 -18.54 5.52
CA ASN A 214 5.09 -19.17 6.62
C ASN A 214 4.33 -19.21 7.95
N GLU A 215 3.41 -18.27 8.17
CA GLU A 215 2.62 -18.15 9.41
C GLU A 215 1.10 -17.95 9.10
N PRO A 216 0.46 -18.70 8.18
CA PRO A 216 -0.89 -18.41 7.70
C PRO A 216 -1.94 -18.41 8.82
N LYS A 217 -1.83 -19.32 9.79
CA LYS A 217 -2.73 -19.38 10.96
C LYS A 217 -2.66 -18.13 11.83
N LYS A 218 -1.50 -17.50 11.93
CA LYS A 218 -1.32 -16.25 12.69
C LYS A 218 -1.99 -15.10 11.97
N ILE A 219 -1.83 -15.02 10.64
CA ILE A 219 -2.49 -14.01 9.82
C ILE A 219 -4.01 -14.19 9.86
N ASP A 220 -4.50 -15.42 9.74
CA ASP A 220 -5.93 -15.71 9.89
C ASP A 220 -6.48 -15.29 11.26
N SER A 221 -5.77 -15.64 12.34
CA SER A 221 -6.14 -15.25 13.71
C SER A 221 -6.24 -13.73 13.85
N LEU A 222 -5.23 -12.98 13.39
CA LEU A 222 -5.23 -11.51 13.42
C LEU A 222 -6.31 -10.91 12.52
N LEU A 223 -6.59 -11.50 11.35
CA LEU A 223 -7.70 -11.06 10.50
C LEU A 223 -9.05 -11.25 11.20
N ASN A 224 -9.18 -12.32 11.99
CA ASN A 224 -10.39 -12.62 12.73
C ASN A 224 -10.61 -11.75 13.97
N THR A 225 -9.61 -10.98 14.44
CA THR A 225 -9.80 -9.98 15.50
C THR A 225 -10.39 -8.66 15.00
N LEU A 226 -10.37 -8.41 13.69
CA LEU A 226 -10.88 -7.18 13.11
C LEU A 226 -12.43 -7.16 13.09
N ASP A 227 -13.00 -5.96 13.16
CA ASP A 227 -14.44 -5.75 13.05
C ASP A 227 -15.01 -6.31 11.72
N PRO A 228 -16.22 -6.89 11.71
CA PRO A 228 -16.82 -7.46 10.50
C PRO A 228 -16.89 -6.50 9.31
N THR A 229 -17.13 -5.20 9.55
CA THR A 229 -17.18 -4.19 8.48
C THR A 229 -15.81 -3.97 7.83
N ILE A 230 -14.75 -4.07 8.63
CA ILE A 230 -13.35 -3.97 8.18
C ILE A 230 -12.93 -5.25 7.45
N LYS A 231 -13.28 -6.43 7.97
CA LYS A 231 -13.06 -7.72 7.30
C LYS A 231 -13.80 -7.81 5.95
N ALA A 232 -14.91 -7.09 5.82
CA ALA A 232 -15.68 -7.00 4.59
C ALA A 232 -15.12 -5.97 3.58
N LEU A 233 -13.92 -5.43 3.78
CA LEU A 233 -13.23 -4.62 2.78
C LEU A 233 -12.54 -5.51 1.72
N PRO A 234 -12.44 -5.05 0.46
CA PRO A 234 -11.77 -5.79 -0.60
C PRO A 234 -10.36 -6.28 -0.24
N SER A 235 -9.52 -5.43 0.34
CA SER A 235 -8.15 -5.83 0.71
C SER A 235 -8.11 -6.92 1.79
N ALA A 236 -9.02 -6.88 2.76
CA ALA A 236 -9.15 -7.93 3.77
C ALA A 236 -9.58 -9.28 3.15
N ARG A 237 -10.56 -9.26 2.24
CA ARG A 237 -10.97 -10.46 1.49
C ARG A 237 -9.85 -11.00 0.61
N LYS A 238 -9.06 -10.12 0.00
CA LYS A 238 -7.90 -10.52 -0.79
C LYS A 238 -6.87 -11.22 0.08
N LEU A 239 -6.54 -10.67 1.26
CA LEU A 239 -5.65 -11.31 2.23
C LEU A 239 -6.16 -12.70 2.63
N PHE A 240 -7.46 -12.82 2.97
CA PHE A 240 -8.10 -14.11 3.29
C PHE A 240 -7.98 -15.12 2.13
N SER A 241 -8.23 -14.66 0.91
CA SER A 241 -8.12 -15.51 -0.28
C SER A 241 -6.68 -15.95 -0.52
N THR A 242 -5.70 -15.07 -0.28
CA THR A 242 -4.28 -15.39 -0.39
C THR A 242 -3.88 -16.47 0.61
N ILE A 243 -4.20 -16.34 1.89
CA ILE A 243 -3.82 -17.36 2.89
C ILE A 243 -4.44 -18.74 2.59
N ASN A 244 -5.67 -18.78 2.07
CA ASN A 244 -6.33 -20.04 1.68
C ASN A 244 -5.67 -20.64 0.44
N LEU A 245 -5.35 -19.81 -0.56
CA LEU A 245 -4.67 -20.26 -1.75
C LEU A 245 -3.28 -20.83 -1.43
N GLU A 246 -2.51 -20.16 -0.56
CA GLU A 246 -1.20 -20.66 -0.13
C GLU A 246 -1.31 -21.99 0.63
N ALA A 247 -2.37 -22.16 1.45
CA ALA A 247 -2.64 -23.43 2.12
C ALA A 247 -2.95 -24.56 1.13
N GLU A 248 -3.66 -24.27 0.03
CA GLU A 248 -3.94 -25.23 -1.04
C GLU A 248 -2.70 -25.57 -1.86
N LEU A 249 -1.84 -24.58 -2.14
CA LEU A 249 -0.63 -24.74 -2.98
C LEU A 249 0.61 -25.25 -2.21
N LYS A 250 0.48 -25.52 -0.92
CA LYS A 250 1.59 -25.96 -0.07
C LYS A 250 2.25 -27.25 -0.61
N VAL A 251 3.59 -27.30 -0.56
CA VAL A 251 4.38 -28.48 -0.89
C VAL A 251 3.85 -29.71 -0.14
N GLY A 252 3.62 -30.80 -0.90
CA GLY A 252 3.02 -32.03 -0.40
C GLY A 252 1.53 -32.17 -0.74
N ASN A 253 0.83 -31.07 -1.04
CA ASN A 253 -0.52 -31.13 -1.59
C ASN A 253 -0.50 -31.51 -3.07
N ALA A 254 -1.61 -32.07 -3.54
CA ALA A 254 -1.82 -32.27 -4.96
C ALA A 254 -1.90 -30.90 -5.67
N MET A 255 -1.14 -30.74 -6.75
CA MET A 255 -1.20 -29.55 -7.59
C MET A 255 -2.61 -29.39 -8.17
N LYS A 256 -3.10 -28.14 -8.25
CA LYS A 256 -4.36 -27.84 -8.94
C LYS A 256 -4.27 -28.32 -10.38
N ASP A 257 -5.36 -28.92 -10.88
CA ASP A 257 -5.38 -29.41 -12.24
C ASP A 257 -5.51 -28.23 -13.22
N ILE A 258 -4.46 -28.00 -14.00
CA ILE A 258 -4.41 -26.93 -15.00
C ILE A 258 -4.58 -27.59 -16.37
N ALA A 259 -5.49 -27.05 -17.18
CA ALA A 259 -5.75 -27.50 -18.55
C ALA A 259 -5.23 -26.45 -19.53
N LEU A 260 -4.28 -26.82 -20.39
CA LEU A 260 -3.73 -25.93 -21.43
C LEU A 260 -3.72 -26.63 -22.80
N PRO A 261 -4.00 -25.90 -23.89
CA PRO A 261 -3.78 -26.42 -25.23
C PRO A 261 -2.29 -26.56 -25.54
N ASN A 262 -1.91 -27.58 -26.28
CA ASN A 262 -0.62 -27.63 -26.95
C ASN A 262 -0.65 -26.84 -28.29
N ALA A 263 0.47 -26.87 -29.03
CA ALA A 263 0.61 -26.16 -30.31
C ALA A 263 -0.41 -26.54 -31.40
N VAL A 264 -1.08 -27.71 -31.29
CA VAL A 264 -2.11 -28.17 -32.24
C VAL A 264 -3.53 -28.06 -31.65
N GLY A 265 -3.69 -27.38 -30.52
CA GLY A 265 -4.99 -27.15 -29.87
C GLY A 265 -5.50 -28.31 -29.01
N LYS A 266 -4.74 -29.41 -28.87
CA LYS A 266 -5.11 -30.51 -27.97
C LYS A 266 -4.92 -30.08 -26.52
N ILE A 267 -5.99 -30.16 -25.74
CA ILE A 267 -5.96 -29.85 -24.30
C ILE A 267 -5.23 -30.98 -23.55
N TYR A 268 -4.25 -30.60 -22.74
CA TYR A 268 -3.62 -31.46 -21.74
C TYR A 268 -3.90 -30.92 -20.35
N LYS A 269 -4.15 -31.83 -19.42
CA LYS A 269 -4.28 -31.56 -17.99
C LYS A 269 -3.03 -32.01 -17.26
N ILE A 270 -2.70 -31.37 -16.15
CA ILE A 270 -1.61 -31.84 -15.26
C ILE A 270 -1.92 -33.26 -14.76
N SER A 271 -3.19 -33.55 -14.48
CA SER A 271 -3.65 -34.87 -14.06
C SER A 271 -3.41 -35.98 -15.10
N ASP A 272 -3.26 -35.65 -16.39
CA ASP A 272 -2.93 -36.63 -17.44
C ASP A 272 -1.50 -37.19 -17.29
N PHE A 273 -0.64 -36.52 -16.52
CA PHE A 273 0.76 -36.89 -16.31
C PHE A 273 1.02 -37.53 -14.93
N ARG A 274 -0.02 -37.99 -14.22
CA ARG A 274 0.13 -38.70 -12.94
C ARG A 274 1.10 -39.88 -13.07
N GLY A 275 1.98 -40.03 -12.07
CA GLY A 275 3.04 -41.05 -12.08
C GLY A 275 4.31 -40.66 -12.83
N LYS A 276 4.37 -39.45 -13.40
CA LYS A 276 5.57 -38.88 -14.02
C LYS A 276 6.10 -37.72 -13.20
N TYR A 277 7.38 -37.42 -13.37
CA TYR A 277 7.95 -36.14 -12.96
C TYR A 277 7.54 -35.07 -13.97
N LEU A 278 6.96 -33.98 -13.48
CA LEU A 278 6.56 -32.84 -14.29
C LEU A 278 7.37 -31.61 -13.87
N LEU A 279 8.09 -31.02 -14.82
CA LEU A 279 8.68 -29.69 -14.67
C LEU A 279 7.70 -28.67 -15.26
N VAL A 280 7.25 -27.73 -14.43
CA VAL A 280 6.38 -26.64 -14.86
C VAL A 280 7.24 -25.38 -15.00
N ASP A 281 7.29 -24.84 -16.21
CA ASP A 281 8.06 -23.64 -16.54
C ASP A 281 7.10 -22.52 -16.98
N PHE A 282 7.17 -21.37 -16.30
CA PHE A 282 6.34 -20.20 -16.56
C PHE A 282 7.11 -19.21 -17.44
N TRP A 283 6.83 -19.23 -18.76
CA TRP A 283 7.50 -18.38 -19.75
C TRP A 283 6.50 -17.60 -20.60
N ALA A 284 6.98 -16.51 -21.23
CA ALA A 284 6.26 -15.76 -22.25
C ALA A 284 7.26 -15.19 -23.28
N SER A 285 6.84 -15.08 -24.54
CA SER A 285 7.70 -14.76 -25.68
C SER A 285 7.90 -13.26 -25.95
N TRP A 286 7.77 -12.42 -24.93
CA TRP A 286 7.85 -10.96 -25.07
C TRP A 286 9.16 -10.50 -25.71
#